data_AF-A0A4R5C7S2-F1
#
_entry.id   AF-A0A4R5C7S2-F1
#
_cell.length_a   1.000
_cell.length_b   1.000
_cell.length_c   1.000
_cell.angle_alpha   90.00
_cell.angle_beta   90.00
_cell.angle_gamma   90.00
#
_symmetry.space_group_name_H-M   'P 1'
#
loop_
_entity.id
_entity.type
_entity.pdbx_description
1 polymer ?
#
loop_
_entity_poly.entity_id
_entity_poly.type
_entity_poly.pdbx_seq_one_letter_code
_entity_poly.pdbx_strand_id
1 'polypeptide(L)' 'MHGDDVRTWQTQMRKRGWRVNVDGAYGPSSESVCRAFQEEKGLGADGIVGPATWRAAWEAPVS' A
#
# COMPACT_ATOMS: atom_id res chain seq x y z
N MET A 1 -8.19 4.45 -9.26
CA MET A 1 -6.86 4.90 -8.79
C MET A 1 -6.16 5.55 -9.97
N HIS A 2 -6.01 6.87 -9.94
CA HIS A 2 -5.20 7.58 -10.92
C HIS A 2 -3.71 7.53 -10.48
N GLY A 3 -2.76 7.84 -11.36
CA GLY A 3 -1.32 7.76 -11.04
C GLY A 3 -0.91 8.55 -9.78
N ASP A 4 -1.59 9.67 -9.49
CA ASP A 4 -1.35 10.47 -8.29
C ASP A 4 -1.74 9.75 -6.99
N ASP A 5 -2.80 8.94 -7.02
CA ASP A 5 -3.22 8.12 -5.88
C ASP A 5 -2.18 7.03 -5.59
N VAL A 6 -1.61 6.43 -6.64
CA VAL A 6 -0.56 5.41 -6.52
C VAL A 6 0.66 6.00 -5.83
N ARG A 7 1.14 7.15 -6.31
CA ARG A 7 2.29 7.84 -5.71
C ARG A 7 2.03 8.22 -4.25
N THR A 8 0.80 8.63 -3.94
CA THR A 8 0.37 8.98 -2.59
C THR A 8 0.44 7.78 -1.66
N TRP A 9 -0.12 6.64 -2.08
CA TRP A 9 -0.07 5.40 -1.32
C TRP A 9 1.37 4.89 -1.14
N GLN A 10 2.17 4.86 -2.21
CA GLN A 10 3.58 4.46 -2.15
C GLN A 10 4.38 5.34 -1.18
N THR A 11 4.16 6.66 -1.21
CA THR A 11 4.80 7.61 -0.28
C THR A 11 4.44 7.31 1.17
N GLN A 12 3.15 7.05 1.43
CA GLN A 12 2.66 6.74 2.76
C GLN A 12 3.23 5.41 3.28
N MET A 13 3.24 4.37 2.44
CA MET A 13 3.83 3.07 2.78
C MET A 13 5.32 3.22 3.11
N ARG A 14 6.08 3.95 2.29
CA ARG A 14 7.50 4.25 2.56
C ARG A 14 7.69 5.00 3.88
N LYS A 15 6.86 6.02 4.16
CA LYS A 15 6.89 6.77 5.43
C LYS A 15 6.66 5.87 6.64
N ARG A 16 5.86 4.83 6.47
CA ARG A 16 5.53 3.84 7.50
C ARG A 16 6.54 2.67 7.59
N GLY A 17 7.66 2.73 6.87
CA GLY A 17 8.73 1.74 6.94
C GLY A 17 8.66 0.62 5.90
N TRP A 18 7.64 0.60 5.04
CA TRP A 18 7.53 -0.39 3.97
C TRP A 18 8.49 -0.09 2.82
N ARG A 19 9.10 -1.14 2.27
CA ARG A 19 10.02 -1.03 1.13
C ARG A 19 9.23 -1.05 -0.18
N VAL A 20 8.86 0.14 -0.67
CA VAL A 20 8.17 0.32 -1.96
C VAL A 20 8.81 1.45 -2.77
N ASN A 21 8.84 1.31 -4.09
CA ASN A 21 9.26 2.37 -5.00
C ASN A 21 8.16 3.44 -5.11
N VAL A 22 8.56 4.72 -5.11
CA VAL A 22 7.63 5.86 -5.22
C VAL A 22 7.74 6.46 -6.61
N ASP A 23 7.32 5.71 -7.62
CA ASP A 23 7.34 6.10 -9.03
C ASP A 23 5.98 6.61 -9.53
N GLY A 24 4.90 6.35 -8.80
CA GLY A 24 3.52 6.62 -9.21
C GLY A 24 2.95 5.58 -10.17
N ALA A 25 3.64 4.45 -10.35
CA ALA A 25 3.21 3.34 -11.19
C ALA A 25 2.89 2.11 -10.35
N TYR A 26 1.67 1.57 -10.50
CA TYR A 26 1.27 0.37 -9.77
C TYR A 26 1.72 -0.88 -10.54
N GLY A 27 2.96 -1.30 -10.28
CA GLY A 27 3.55 -2.51 -10.87
C GLY A 27 3.68 -3.67 -9.88
N PRO A 28 4.31 -4.79 -10.30
CA PRO A 28 4.46 -6.00 -9.48
C PRO A 28 5.10 -5.77 -8.10
N SER A 29 6.02 -4.78 -7.99
CA SER A 29 6.61 -4.41 -6.70
C SER A 29 5.59 -3.76 -5.76
N SER A 30 4.71 -2.89 -6.27
CA SER A 30 3.64 -2.28 -5.46
C SER A 30 2.59 -3.32 -5.06
N GLU A 31 2.23 -4.22 -5.97
CA GLU A 31 1.31 -5.33 -5.67
C GLU A 31 1.86 -6.25 -4.56
N SER A 32 3.13 -6.65 -4.64
CA SER A 32 3.76 -7.50 -3.62
C SER A 32 3.76 -6.83 -2.23
N VAL A 33 4.09 -5.54 -2.16
CA VAL A 33 4.03 -4.77 -0.91
C VAL A 33 2.60 -4.63 -0.40
N CYS A 34 1.63 -4.42 -1.30
CA CYS A 34 0.22 -4.33 -0.96
C CYS A 34 -0.28 -5.63 -0.32
N ARG A 35 0.03 -6.79 -0.91
CA ARG A 35 -0.32 -8.11 -0.35
C ARG A 35 0.28 -8.31 1.04
N ALA A 36 1.58 -8.05 1.21
CA ALA A 36 2.25 -8.20 2.50
C ALA A 36 1.64 -7.26 3.57
N PHE A 37 1.30 -6.03 3.19
CA PHE A 37 0.60 -5.09 4.07
C PHE A 37 -0.80 -5.58 4.44
N GLN A 38 -1.55 -6.09 3.47
CA GLN A 38 -2.88 -6.66 3.71
C GLN A 38 -2.80 -7.84 4.66
N GLU A 39 -1.86 -8.76 4.46
CA GLU A 39 -1.62 -9.91 5.35
C GLU A 39 -1.29 -9.45 6.78
N GLU A 40 -0.35 -8.52 6.93
CA GLU A 40 0.04 -7.99 8.25
C GLU A 40 -1.14 -7.31 8.98
N LYS A 41 -2.04 -6.67 8.23
CA LYS A 41 -3.21 -5.96 8.80
C LYS A 41 -4.48 -6.81 8.83
N GLY A 42 -4.42 -8.10 8.48
CA GLY A 42 -5.57 -9.00 8.49
C GLY A 42 -6.66 -8.61 7.48
N LEU A 43 -6.27 -7.98 6.38
CA LEU A 43 -7.14 -7.66 5.24
C LEU A 43 -7.11 -8.81 4.21
N GLY A 44 -8.06 -8.80 3.27
CA GLY A 44 -7.98 -9.68 2.11
C GLY A 44 -6.74 -9.34 1.27
N ALA A 45 -5.81 -10.29 1.13
CA ALA A 45 -4.52 -10.11 0.47
C ALA A 45 -4.58 -10.24 -1.07
N ASP A 46 -5.47 -9.47 -1.70
CA ASP A 46 -5.70 -9.48 -3.15
C ASP A 46 -4.66 -8.65 -3.93
N GLY A 47 -3.79 -7.90 -3.25
CA GLY A 47 -2.79 -7.05 -3.87
C GLY A 47 -3.36 -5.81 -4.52
N ILE A 48 -4.60 -5.43 -4.20
CA ILE A 48 -5.28 -4.24 -4.74
C ILE A 48 -5.43 -3.22 -3.62
N VAL A 49 -5.03 -1.97 -3.91
CA VAL A 49 -5.27 -0.85 -2.99
C VAL A 49 -6.72 -0.39 -3.12
N GLY A 50 -7.65 -1.15 -2.53
CA GLY A 50 -9.05 -0.76 -2.38
C GLY A 50 -9.29 0.17 -1.17
N PRO A 51 -10.53 0.60 -0.90
CA PRO A 51 -10.84 1.51 0.21
C PRO A 51 -10.39 1.02 1.59
N ALA A 52 -10.46 -0.29 1.84
CA ALA A 52 -10.01 -0.88 3.11
C ALA A 52 -8.48 -0.81 3.25
N THR A 53 -7.74 -1.23 2.21
CA THR A 53 -6.28 -1.12 2.14
C THR A 53 -5.82 0.33 2.26
N TRP A 54 -6.52 1.24 1.56
CA TRP A 54 -6.26 2.66 1.64
C TRP A 54 -6.42 3.14 3.07
N ARG A 55 -7.60 3.01 3.70
CA ARG A 55 -7.82 3.45 5.09
C ARG A 55 -6.77 2.90 6.06
N ALA A 56 -6.45 1.60 5.97
CA ALA A 56 -5.45 0.98 6.83
C ALA A 56 -4.05 1.61 6.68
N ALA A 57 -3.67 2.04 5.47
CA ALA A 57 -2.39 2.69 5.22
C ALA A 57 -2.23 4.06 5.93
N TRP A 58 -3.31 4.65 6.46
CA TRP A 58 -3.24 5.85 7.31
C TRP A 58 -3.51 5.56 8.78
N GLU A 59 -4.41 4.63 9.08
CA GLU A 59 -4.97 4.49 10.43
C GLU A 59 -4.45 3.27 11.21
N ALA A 60 -4.05 2.20 10.51
CA ALA A 60 -3.59 0.99 11.20
C ALA A 60 -2.32 1.31 12.02
N PRO A 61 -2.09 0.67 13.18
CA PRO A 61 -0.84 0.82 13.90
C PRO A 61 0.36 0.40 13.05
N VAL A 62 1.49 1.10 13.18
CA VAL A 62 2.78 0.61 12.70
C VAL A 62 3.29 -0.39 13.74
N SER A 63 3.62 -1.60 13.30
CA SER A 63 4.16 -2.66 14.15
C SER A 63 5.68 -2.56 14.25
#